data_AF-A0A354MEL7-F1
#
_entry.id   AF-A0A354MEL7-F1
#
_cell.length_a   1.000
_cell.length_b   1.000
_cell.length_c   1.000
_cell.angle_alpha   90.00
_cell.angle_beta   90.00
_cell.angle_gamma   90.00
#
_symmetry.space_group_name_H-M   'P 1'
#
loop_
_entity.id
_entity.type
_entity.pdbx_description
1 polymer ?
#
loop_
_entity_poly.entity_id
_entity_poly.type
_entity_poly.pdbx_seq_one_letter_code
_entity_poly.pdbx_strand_id
1 'polypeptide(L)'
;MKNLKLKMIITTVFVFFVLCILSLTVSATNEEIEILKKGEKDYIIYTPTDSEFEFAFANSSETKVEDLTFLPSITDTNGNNVAYMDSTMPEEYFTSTMYLWVRNATDETMLINGIAIDLTDVITDDMVEEILDITKRIKVNMDGKNEEEKVIDGVKTTITTGKVEITDDKDSEYKYQLIKVTENNKDFVTLAENINKATNMFDKLKAYKNFYNRYHELEPSLRDTSWQEVNNMVIPQPESSENGDKYILWLMKDGDIIDLQILTCTRLEDKGQETEKVIVKETSKLPFTYDSIALFVILGILVVMLIALIIVKKRKTNNEK
;
A
#
# COMPACT_ATOMS: atom_id res chain seq x y z
N MET A 1 -6.44 -42.35 14.15
CA MET A 1 -7.36 -41.50 13.35
C MET A 1 -7.45 -40.03 13.79
N LYS A 2 -6.77 -39.56 14.87
CA LYS A 2 -6.80 -38.14 15.29
C LYS A 2 -5.89 -37.19 14.47
N ASN A 3 -4.80 -37.69 13.88
CA ASN A 3 -3.84 -36.85 13.13
C ASN A 3 -4.15 -36.65 11.64
N LEU A 4 -5.15 -37.36 11.09
CA LEU A 4 -5.51 -37.23 9.66
C LEU A 4 -6.51 -36.09 9.43
N LYS A 5 -7.43 -35.85 10.39
CA LYS A 5 -8.41 -34.76 10.32
C LYS A 5 -7.77 -33.38 10.48
N LEU A 6 -6.75 -33.26 11.34
CA LEU A 6 -6.04 -31.99 11.53
C LEU A 6 -5.20 -31.59 10.31
N LYS A 7 -4.54 -32.57 9.65
CA LYS A 7 -3.83 -32.32 8.39
C LYS A 7 -4.77 -31.91 7.26
N MET A 8 -5.93 -32.58 7.10
CA MET A 8 -6.92 -32.16 6.10
C MET A 8 -7.49 -30.76 6.36
N ILE A 9 -7.78 -30.40 7.61
CA ILE A 9 -8.29 -29.05 7.94
C ILE A 9 -7.24 -27.98 7.65
N ILE A 10 -5.96 -28.22 7.99
CA ILE A 10 -4.87 -27.27 7.71
C ILE A 10 -4.64 -27.11 6.21
N THR A 11 -4.69 -28.20 5.42
CA THR A 11 -4.55 -28.13 3.96
C THR A 11 -5.74 -27.41 3.32
N THR A 12 -6.97 -27.63 3.79
CA THR A 12 -8.16 -26.95 3.25
C THR A 12 -8.18 -25.45 3.60
N VAL A 13 -7.73 -25.05 4.79
CA VAL A 13 -7.60 -23.63 5.17
C VAL A 13 -6.47 -22.94 4.39
N PHE A 14 -5.37 -23.65 4.11
CA PHE A 14 -4.26 -23.11 3.31
C PHE A 14 -4.66 -22.95 1.83
N VAL A 15 -5.43 -23.89 1.26
CA VAL A 15 -5.98 -23.76 -0.10
C VAL A 15 -7.01 -22.63 -0.19
N PHE A 16 -7.82 -22.41 0.84
CA PHE A 16 -8.74 -21.25 0.90
C PHE A 16 -7.98 -19.92 1.02
N PHE A 17 -6.88 -19.88 1.77
CA PHE A 17 -6.03 -18.70 1.87
C PHE A 17 -5.35 -18.38 0.53
N VAL A 18 -4.89 -19.39 -0.21
CA VAL A 18 -4.32 -19.21 -1.57
C VAL A 18 -5.40 -18.78 -2.57
N LEU A 19 -6.64 -19.28 -2.46
CA LEU A 19 -7.76 -18.89 -3.33
C LEU A 19 -8.29 -17.47 -3.05
N CYS A 20 -8.20 -16.97 -1.81
CA CYS A 20 -8.52 -15.57 -1.49
C CYS A 20 -7.50 -14.58 -2.05
N ILE A 21 -6.25 -15.00 -2.29
CA ILE A 21 -5.25 -14.18 -3.00
C ILE A 21 -5.52 -14.19 -4.52
N LEU A 22 -6.25 -15.18 -5.04
CA LEU A 22 -6.48 -15.41 -6.48
C LEU A 22 -7.88 -15.04 -6.97
N SER A 23 -8.65 -14.24 -6.24
CA SER A 23 -9.98 -13.77 -6.67
C SER A 23 -10.14 -12.25 -6.66
N LEU A 24 -9.06 -11.55 -7.01
CA LEU A 24 -9.15 -10.22 -7.61
C LEU A 24 -9.08 -10.40 -9.13
N THR A 25 -10.20 -10.73 -9.77
CA THR A 25 -10.34 -10.41 -11.20
C THR A 25 -10.58 -8.91 -11.30
N VAL A 26 -9.52 -8.14 -11.11
CA VAL A 26 -9.42 -6.79 -11.64
C VAL A 26 -9.01 -6.95 -13.10
N SER A 27 -9.56 -6.12 -13.98
CA SER A 27 -9.25 -6.09 -15.42
C SER A 27 -7.75 -6.27 -15.67
N ALA A 28 -7.38 -7.06 -16.67
CA ALA A 28 -5.98 -7.28 -17.07
C ALA A 28 -5.28 -5.96 -17.42
N THR A 29 -4.61 -5.37 -16.43
CA THR A 29 -3.69 -4.25 -16.55
C THR A 29 -2.42 -4.62 -15.79
N ASN A 30 -1.36 -4.90 -16.55
CA ASN A 30 0.05 -4.93 -16.15
C ASN A 30 0.43 -5.59 -14.81
N GLU A 31 -0.05 -6.82 -14.54
CA GLU A 31 0.34 -7.56 -13.32
C GLU A 31 1.83 -7.91 -13.22
N GLU A 32 2.61 -7.70 -14.29
CA GLU A 32 4.01 -8.12 -14.43
C GLU A 32 5.02 -6.98 -14.29
N ILE A 33 4.59 -5.71 -14.22
CA ILE A 33 5.48 -4.56 -14.00
C ILE A 33 4.84 -3.46 -13.14
N GLU A 34 5.68 -2.71 -12.44
CA GLU A 34 5.28 -1.45 -11.80
C GLU A 34 6.21 -0.33 -12.24
N ILE A 35 5.64 0.84 -12.54
CA ILE A 35 6.38 1.97 -13.13
C ILE A 35 6.42 3.12 -12.13
N LEU A 36 7.61 3.54 -11.76
CA LEU A 36 7.86 4.71 -10.91
C LEU A 36 8.36 5.88 -11.78
N LYS A 37 7.61 6.97 -11.81
CA LYS A 37 7.96 8.20 -12.52
C LYS A 37 8.77 9.12 -11.60
N LYS A 38 9.98 9.47 -12.03
CA LYS A 38 10.93 10.36 -11.33
C LYS A 38 11.06 11.74 -11.96
N GLY A 39 10.58 11.90 -13.20
CA GLY A 39 10.61 13.16 -13.93
C GLY A 39 9.74 13.11 -15.18
N GLU A 40 9.80 14.13 -16.03
CA GLU A 40 8.99 14.21 -17.26
C GLU A 40 9.27 13.04 -18.22
N LYS A 41 10.54 12.66 -18.36
CA LYS A 41 11.04 11.56 -19.19
C LYS A 41 12.04 10.72 -18.41
N ASP A 42 11.65 10.34 -17.20
CA ASP A 42 12.48 9.53 -16.30
C ASP A 42 11.58 8.55 -15.56
N TYR A 43 11.64 7.29 -15.96
CA TYR A 43 10.80 6.21 -15.48
C TYR A 43 11.67 5.01 -15.12
N ILE A 44 11.41 4.46 -13.93
CA ILE A 44 12.00 3.21 -13.45
C ILE A 44 10.92 2.14 -13.53
N ILE A 45 11.24 1.01 -14.15
CA ILE A 45 10.32 -0.09 -14.35
C ILE A 45 10.80 -1.28 -13.52
N TYR A 46 10.00 -1.61 -12.50
CA TYR A 46 10.20 -2.75 -11.62
C TYR A 46 9.51 -3.98 -12.19
N THR A 47 10.17 -5.13 -12.05
CA THR A 47 9.63 -6.44 -12.42
C THR A 47 9.63 -7.35 -11.18
N PRO A 48 8.89 -8.47 -11.19
CA PRO A 48 8.90 -9.44 -10.09
C PRO A 48 10.25 -10.11 -9.80
N THR A 49 11.25 -9.98 -10.69
CA THR A 49 12.56 -10.61 -10.48
C THR A 49 13.53 -9.64 -9.80
N ASP A 50 14.22 -10.13 -8.77
CA ASP A 50 15.33 -9.42 -8.12
C ASP A 50 16.68 -9.70 -8.82
N SER A 51 16.72 -10.66 -9.74
CA SER A 51 17.94 -11.06 -10.47
C SER A 51 18.32 -10.04 -11.54
N GLU A 52 19.60 -10.01 -11.95
CA GLU A 52 20.02 -9.26 -13.13
C GLU A 52 19.29 -9.75 -14.38
N PHE A 53 18.81 -8.81 -15.19
CA PHE A 53 18.08 -9.11 -16.41
C PHE A 53 18.48 -8.15 -17.53
N GLU A 54 18.05 -8.48 -18.75
CA GLU A 54 18.11 -7.56 -19.88
C GLU A 54 16.69 -7.26 -20.35
N PHE A 55 16.48 -6.06 -20.87
CA PHE A 55 15.18 -5.61 -21.34
C PHE A 55 15.26 -4.95 -22.71
N ALA A 56 14.17 -5.01 -23.47
CA ALA A 56 14.05 -4.38 -24.77
C ALA A 56 12.68 -3.74 -24.92
N PHE A 57 12.61 -2.71 -25.75
CA PHE A 57 11.36 -2.05 -26.12
C PHE A 57 11.08 -2.19 -27.62
N ALA A 58 9.81 -2.32 -27.98
CA ALA A 58 9.35 -2.22 -29.36
C ALA A 58 7.97 -1.57 -29.44
N ASN A 59 7.62 -1.03 -30.60
CA ASN A 59 6.34 -0.37 -30.86
C ASN A 59 5.22 -1.33 -31.30
N SER A 60 5.47 -2.64 -31.26
CA SER A 60 4.53 -3.69 -31.67
C SER A 60 4.73 -4.92 -30.80
N SER A 61 3.65 -5.47 -30.23
CA SER A 61 3.64 -6.72 -29.46
C SER A 61 4.13 -7.94 -30.26
N GLU A 62 4.04 -7.86 -31.58
CA GLU A 62 4.40 -8.95 -32.51
C GLU A 62 5.87 -8.91 -32.95
N THR A 63 6.66 -7.98 -32.41
CA THR A 63 8.10 -7.89 -32.73
C THR A 63 8.79 -9.20 -32.33
N LYS A 64 9.55 -9.78 -33.25
CA LYS A 64 10.27 -11.02 -32.97
C LYS A 64 11.45 -10.74 -32.05
N VAL A 65 11.73 -11.68 -31.16
CA VAL A 65 12.85 -11.57 -30.20
C VAL A 65 14.21 -11.36 -30.89
N GLU A 66 14.41 -11.94 -32.07
CA GLU A 66 15.64 -11.77 -32.88
C GLU A 66 15.87 -10.33 -33.38
N ASP A 67 14.82 -9.53 -33.47
CA ASP A 67 14.86 -8.14 -33.93
C ASP A 67 14.98 -7.14 -32.76
N LEU A 68 14.90 -7.62 -31.50
CA LEU A 68 14.96 -6.79 -30.31
C LEU A 68 16.41 -6.41 -29.96
N THR A 69 16.61 -5.15 -29.57
CA THR A 69 17.87 -4.68 -29.00
C THR A 69 17.76 -4.65 -27.48
N PHE A 70 18.38 -5.64 -26.82
CA PHE A 70 18.39 -5.76 -25.37
C PHE A 70 19.41 -4.81 -24.72
N LEU A 71 18.98 -4.18 -23.63
CA LEU A 71 19.77 -3.34 -22.73
C LEU A 71 19.89 -4.06 -21.37
N PRO A 72 21.03 -3.95 -20.68
CA PRO A 72 21.14 -4.51 -19.33
C PRO A 72 20.29 -3.71 -18.34
N SER A 73 19.71 -4.40 -17.36
CA SER A 73 19.13 -3.76 -16.18
C SER A 73 20.17 -2.91 -15.45
N ILE A 74 19.71 -1.90 -14.74
CA ILE A 74 20.55 -1.13 -13.80
C ILE A 74 20.14 -1.46 -12.37
N THR A 75 21.06 -1.27 -11.43
CA THR A 75 20.77 -1.41 -10.01
C THR A 75 20.33 -0.07 -9.45
N ASP A 76 19.15 -0.01 -8.85
CA ASP A 76 18.66 1.17 -8.13
C ASP A 76 19.42 1.37 -6.81
N THR A 77 19.09 2.45 -6.09
CA THR A 77 19.74 2.78 -4.81
C THR A 77 19.51 1.74 -3.71
N ASN A 78 18.51 0.89 -3.88
CA ASN A 78 18.08 -0.11 -2.92
C ASN A 78 18.60 -1.51 -3.28
N GLY A 79 19.38 -1.62 -4.35
CA GLY A 79 19.93 -2.88 -4.82
C GLY A 79 19.00 -3.67 -5.74
N ASN A 80 17.86 -3.11 -6.15
CA ASN A 80 16.94 -3.79 -7.08
C ASN A 80 17.44 -3.64 -8.51
N ASN A 81 17.34 -4.70 -9.30
CA ASN A 81 17.54 -4.64 -10.73
C ASN A 81 16.28 -4.10 -11.42
N VAL A 82 16.44 -3.09 -12.26
CA VAL A 82 15.33 -2.36 -12.89
C VAL A 82 15.58 -2.09 -14.37
N ALA A 83 14.49 -2.06 -15.13
CA ALA A 83 14.47 -1.45 -16.45
C ALA A 83 14.25 0.07 -16.28
N TYR A 84 14.56 0.83 -17.32
CA TYR A 84 14.40 2.28 -17.29
C TYR A 84 14.00 2.82 -18.66
N MET A 85 13.31 3.97 -18.64
CA MET A 85 13.06 4.80 -19.81
C MET A 85 13.44 6.24 -19.44
N ASP A 86 14.45 6.78 -20.13
CA ASP A 86 14.97 8.12 -19.84
C ASP A 86 15.08 9.01 -21.08
N SER A 87 15.34 10.30 -20.88
CA SER A 87 15.49 11.30 -21.94
C SER A 87 16.58 11.02 -23.00
N THR A 88 17.42 9.99 -22.81
CA THR A 88 18.40 9.56 -23.83
C THR A 88 17.79 8.63 -24.87
N MET A 89 16.60 8.09 -24.61
CA MET A 89 15.84 7.24 -25.52
C MET A 89 15.04 8.06 -26.56
N PRO A 90 14.66 7.46 -27.70
CA PRO A 90 13.87 8.13 -28.73
C PRO A 90 12.53 8.67 -28.19
N GLU A 91 12.09 9.83 -28.71
CA GLU A 91 10.84 10.47 -28.29
C GLU A 91 9.61 9.55 -28.42
N GLU A 92 9.61 8.70 -29.45
CA GLU A 92 8.52 7.76 -29.72
C GLU A 92 8.25 6.81 -28.56
N TYR A 93 9.25 6.53 -27.71
CA TYR A 93 9.09 5.69 -26.53
C TYR A 93 8.13 6.31 -25.49
N PHE A 94 7.98 7.63 -25.50
CA PHE A 94 7.13 8.37 -24.55
C PHE A 94 5.79 8.78 -25.16
N THR A 95 5.68 8.79 -26.49
CA THR A 95 4.49 9.29 -27.20
C THR A 95 3.67 8.19 -27.89
N SER A 96 4.23 6.99 -28.07
CA SER A 96 3.58 5.85 -28.72
C SER A 96 3.44 4.69 -27.74
N THR A 97 2.55 3.75 -28.06
CA THR A 97 2.44 2.50 -27.31
C THR A 97 3.72 1.71 -27.47
N MET A 98 4.40 1.49 -26.35
CA MET A 98 5.60 0.66 -26.27
C MET A 98 5.26 -0.66 -25.60
N TYR A 99 5.99 -1.70 -25.98
CA TYR A 99 5.93 -3.02 -25.40
C TYR A 99 7.30 -3.37 -24.82
N LEU A 100 7.30 -4.04 -23.67
CA LEU A 100 8.49 -4.44 -22.92
C LEU A 100 8.71 -5.94 -23.02
N TRP A 101 9.96 -6.31 -23.27
CA TRP A 101 10.48 -7.67 -23.11
C TRP A 101 11.52 -7.66 -22.02
N VAL A 102 11.51 -8.72 -21.20
CA VAL A 102 12.53 -8.94 -20.16
C VAL A 102 13.01 -10.37 -20.24
N ARG A 103 14.33 -10.58 -20.19
CA ARG A 103 14.95 -11.90 -20.16
C ARG A 103 16.01 -11.97 -19.07
N ASN A 104 16.20 -13.16 -18.50
CA ASN A 104 17.26 -13.39 -17.52
C ASN A 104 18.63 -13.14 -18.16
N ALA A 105 19.52 -12.39 -17.50
CA ALA A 105 20.83 -12.04 -18.07
C ALA A 105 21.80 -13.24 -18.15
N THR A 106 21.56 -14.32 -17.40
CA THR A 106 22.46 -15.49 -17.32
C THR A 106 22.13 -16.56 -18.34
N ASP A 107 20.85 -16.91 -18.49
CA ASP A 107 20.41 -18.03 -19.34
C ASP A 107 19.51 -17.61 -20.51
N GLU A 108 19.26 -16.30 -20.65
CA GLU A 108 18.44 -15.70 -21.70
C GLU A 108 16.97 -16.18 -21.72
N THR A 109 16.50 -16.81 -20.63
CA THR A 109 15.09 -17.21 -20.50
C THR A 109 14.21 -15.98 -20.46
N MET A 110 13.20 -15.94 -21.33
CA MET A 110 12.20 -14.88 -21.35
C MET A 110 11.36 -14.89 -20.07
N LEU A 111 11.32 -13.76 -19.37
CA LEU A 111 10.54 -13.53 -18.16
C LEU A 111 9.25 -12.77 -18.46
N ILE A 112 9.33 -11.78 -19.36
CA ILE A 112 8.20 -10.98 -19.85
C ILE A 112 8.28 -10.93 -21.37
N ASN A 113 7.15 -11.16 -22.04
CA ASN A 113 7.08 -11.25 -23.51
C ASN A 113 6.08 -10.22 -24.07
N GLY A 114 6.56 -9.01 -24.33
CA GLY A 114 5.82 -7.98 -25.06
C GLY A 114 4.64 -7.41 -24.28
N ILE A 115 4.84 -7.01 -23.03
CA ILE A 115 3.79 -6.36 -22.23
C ILE A 115 3.67 -4.88 -22.59
N ALA A 116 2.45 -4.38 -22.77
CA ALA A 116 2.23 -2.96 -23.08
C ALA A 116 2.58 -2.07 -21.89
N ILE A 117 3.32 -0.99 -22.15
CA ILE A 117 3.67 0.02 -21.17
C ILE A 117 2.62 1.11 -21.19
N ASP A 118 2.01 1.38 -20.04
CA ASP A 118 1.09 2.49 -19.84
C ASP A 118 1.74 3.55 -18.94
N LEU A 119 2.24 4.63 -19.57
CA LEU A 119 2.85 5.76 -18.85
C LEU A 119 1.82 6.69 -18.19
N THR A 120 0.53 6.41 -18.34
CA THR A 120 -0.55 7.07 -17.58
C THR A 120 -0.86 6.36 -16.27
N ASP A 121 -0.49 5.07 -16.16
CA ASP A 121 -0.72 4.22 -14.99
C ASP A 121 0.56 4.01 -14.17
N VAL A 122 1.12 5.13 -13.69
CA VAL A 122 2.42 5.19 -13.00
C VAL A 122 2.27 5.59 -11.54
N ILE A 123 3.26 5.20 -10.74
CA ILE A 123 3.44 5.68 -9.37
C ILE A 123 4.36 6.89 -9.42
N THR A 124 4.03 7.93 -8.68
CA THR A 124 4.86 9.14 -8.55
C THR A 124 5.42 9.25 -7.15
N ASP A 125 6.47 10.06 -6.98
CA ASP A 125 7.02 10.33 -5.65
C ASP A 125 5.99 11.00 -4.74
N ASP A 126 5.17 11.92 -5.26
CA ASP A 126 4.07 12.56 -4.52
C ASP A 126 3.06 11.53 -3.98
N MET A 127 2.68 10.53 -4.79
CA MET A 127 1.80 9.44 -4.33
C MET A 127 2.44 8.65 -3.18
N VAL A 128 3.74 8.36 -3.28
CA VAL A 128 4.46 7.62 -2.23
C VAL A 128 4.53 8.45 -0.94
N GLU A 129 4.87 9.72 -1.04
CA GLU A 129 4.89 10.64 0.10
C GLU A 129 3.51 10.73 0.77
N GLU A 130 2.46 10.85 -0.05
CA GLU A 130 1.08 10.90 0.45
C GLU A 130 0.72 9.67 1.28
N ILE A 131 1.00 8.47 0.76
CA ILE A 131 0.76 7.20 1.43
C ILE A 131 1.50 7.12 2.77
N LEU A 132 2.74 7.60 2.80
CA LEU A 132 3.56 7.58 4.01
C LEU A 132 3.03 8.52 5.09
N ASP A 133 2.33 9.58 4.70
CA ASP A 133 1.75 10.56 5.61
C ASP A 133 0.34 10.20 6.09
N ILE A 134 -0.37 9.35 5.36
CA ILE A 134 -1.67 8.82 5.81
C ILE A 134 -1.49 8.15 7.18
N THR A 135 -2.46 8.39 8.06
CA THR A 135 -2.53 8.07 9.49
C THR A 135 -1.70 8.96 10.42
N LYS A 136 -0.89 9.89 9.88
CA LYS A 136 0.02 10.76 10.65
C LYS A 136 -0.36 12.23 10.60
N ARG A 137 -1.25 12.61 9.68
CA ARG A 137 -1.69 14.00 9.49
C ARG A 137 -2.44 14.52 10.72
N ILE A 138 -3.19 13.66 11.41
CA ILE A 138 -3.93 13.97 12.63
C ILE A 138 -3.52 13.00 13.75
N LYS A 139 -2.93 13.54 14.82
CA LYS A 139 -2.46 12.73 15.96
C LYS A 139 -3.64 12.24 16.80
N VAL A 140 -3.72 10.93 17.00
CA VAL A 140 -4.77 10.29 17.80
C VAL A 140 -4.20 9.25 18.78
N ASN A 141 -4.93 9.04 19.87
CA ASN A 141 -4.77 7.92 20.79
C ASN A 141 -5.97 6.98 20.63
N MET A 142 -5.72 5.75 20.20
CA MET A 142 -6.73 4.72 19.95
C MET A 142 -6.96 3.78 21.14
N ASP A 143 -6.16 3.92 22.21
CA ASP A 143 -6.23 3.06 23.41
C ASP A 143 -7.23 3.60 24.47
N GLY A 144 -7.89 4.72 24.16
CA GLY A 144 -8.86 5.37 25.02
C GLY A 144 -10.06 4.48 25.34
N LYS A 145 -10.60 4.62 26.56
CA LYS A 145 -11.77 3.88 27.02
C LYS A 145 -12.81 4.80 27.64
N ASN A 146 -14.07 4.38 27.52
CA ASN A 146 -15.22 4.92 28.23
C ASN A 146 -15.83 3.81 29.08
N GLU A 147 -16.36 4.18 30.24
CA GLU A 147 -17.10 3.29 31.12
C GLU A 147 -18.47 3.90 31.40
N GLU A 148 -19.52 3.09 31.27
CA GLU A 148 -20.89 3.49 31.53
C GLU A 148 -21.57 2.43 32.40
N GLU A 149 -22.24 2.85 33.48
CA GLU A 149 -23.04 1.96 34.31
C GLU A 149 -24.49 1.94 33.80
N LYS A 150 -25.00 0.76 33.44
CA LYS A 150 -26.40 0.54 33.06
C LYS A 150 -27.05 -0.50 33.96
N VAL A 151 -28.38 -0.41 34.10
CA VAL A 151 -29.18 -1.50 34.68
C VAL A 151 -29.72 -2.33 33.53
N ILE A 152 -29.21 -3.54 33.36
CA ILE A 152 -29.65 -4.51 32.34
C ILE A 152 -30.28 -5.68 33.09
N ASP A 153 -31.54 -5.97 32.78
CA ASP A 153 -32.31 -7.04 33.43
C ASP A 153 -32.31 -6.97 34.98
N GLY A 154 -32.30 -5.75 35.53
CA GLY A 154 -32.28 -5.50 36.98
C GLY A 154 -30.90 -5.67 37.65
N VAL A 155 -29.85 -5.97 36.88
CA VAL A 155 -28.46 -6.08 37.35
C VAL A 155 -27.69 -4.82 36.97
N LYS A 156 -26.90 -4.28 37.91
CA LYS A 156 -25.96 -3.21 37.64
C LYS A 156 -24.79 -3.77 36.81
N THR A 157 -24.65 -3.29 35.58
CA THR A 157 -23.64 -3.72 34.61
C THR A 157 -22.77 -2.54 34.24
N THR A 158 -21.46 -2.71 34.32
CA THR A 158 -20.50 -1.74 33.79
C THR A 158 -20.14 -2.15 32.37
N ILE A 159 -20.37 -1.25 31.42
CA ILE A 159 -20.01 -1.43 30.02
C ILE A 159 -18.76 -0.59 29.76
N THR A 160 -17.67 -1.24 29.36
CA THR A 160 -16.45 -0.57 28.90
C THR A 160 -16.38 -0.61 27.38
N THR A 161 -16.29 0.55 26.75
CA THR A 161 -16.14 0.72 25.30
C THR A 161 -14.85 1.46 24.95
N GLY A 162 -14.33 1.24 23.74
CA GLY A 162 -13.22 2.03 23.20
C GLY A 162 -13.65 3.44 22.78
N LYS A 163 -12.69 4.35 22.70
CA LYS A 163 -12.84 5.67 22.10
C LYS A 163 -11.53 6.11 21.47
N VAL A 164 -11.62 7.03 20.52
CA VAL A 164 -10.46 7.71 19.95
C VAL A 164 -10.35 9.08 20.59
N GLU A 165 -9.16 9.43 21.05
CA GLU A 165 -8.84 10.76 21.58
C GLU A 165 -7.93 11.48 20.58
N ILE A 166 -8.33 12.64 20.09
CA ILE A 166 -7.47 13.48 19.26
C ILE A 166 -6.44 14.13 20.20
N THR A 167 -5.17 13.87 19.94
CA THR A 167 -4.01 14.38 20.72
C THR A 167 -3.22 15.44 19.95
N ASP A 168 -3.79 15.90 18.85
CA ASP A 168 -3.28 16.98 18.01
C ASP A 168 -3.66 18.37 18.60
N ASP A 169 -3.51 19.42 17.80
CA ASP A 169 -3.85 20.80 18.16
C ASP A 169 -5.27 20.92 18.75
N LYS A 170 -5.41 21.63 19.87
CA LYS A 170 -6.71 21.81 20.55
C LYS A 170 -7.50 22.99 20.01
N ASP A 171 -6.84 23.88 19.27
CA ASP A 171 -7.47 25.08 18.71
C ASP A 171 -8.08 24.81 17.32
N SER A 172 -7.83 23.64 16.73
CA SER A 172 -8.38 23.22 15.45
C SER A 172 -9.79 22.64 15.56
N GLU A 173 -10.54 22.76 14.47
CA GLU A 173 -11.86 22.14 14.32
C GLU A 173 -11.72 20.75 13.70
N TYR A 174 -12.28 19.74 14.36
CA TYR A 174 -12.23 18.36 13.89
C TYR A 174 -13.61 17.82 13.55
N LYS A 175 -13.69 17.08 12.45
CA LYS A 175 -14.85 16.26 12.07
C LYS A 175 -14.44 14.83 11.78
N TYR A 176 -15.38 13.91 11.85
CA TYR A 176 -15.14 12.50 11.56
C TYR A 176 -16.29 11.83 10.80
N GLN A 177 -15.96 10.76 10.10
CA GLN A 177 -16.93 9.77 9.61
C GLN A 177 -16.49 8.37 10.02
N LEU A 178 -17.46 7.55 10.45
CA LEU A 178 -17.25 6.14 10.75
C LEU A 178 -18.00 5.28 9.75
N ILE A 179 -17.27 4.51 8.96
CA ILE A 179 -17.84 3.59 7.98
C ILE A 179 -17.61 2.16 8.48
N LYS A 180 -18.69 1.42 8.74
CA LYS A 180 -18.58 0.02 9.18
C LYS A 180 -17.88 -0.81 8.12
N VAL A 181 -16.93 -1.64 8.55
CA VAL A 181 -16.28 -2.60 7.65
C VAL A 181 -17.26 -3.72 7.35
N THR A 182 -17.51 -3.93 6.07
CA THR A 182 -18.37 -4.97 5.49
C THR A 182 -17.62 -5.62 4.33
N GLU A 183 -18.18 -6.65 3.69
CA GLU A 183 -17.51 -7.28 2.54
C GLU A 183 -17.23 -6.30 1.38
N ASN A 184 -17.95 -5.18 1.28
CA ASN A 184 -17.76 -4.19 0.21
C ASN A 184 -16.50 -3.30 0.35
N ASN A 185 -15.93 -3.20 1.56
CA ASN A 185 -14.78 -2.32 1.86
C ASN A 185 -13.70 -3.01 2.73
N LYS A 186 -13.83 -4.31 2.94
CA LYS A 186 -12.87 -5.14 3.68
C LYS A 186 -11.54 -5.29 2.95
N ASP A 187 -11.56 -5.20 1.63
CA ASP A 187 -10.39 -5.14 0.77
C ASP A 187 -9.50 -3.95 1.16
N PHE A 188 -10.09 -2.77 1.39
CA PHE A 188 -9.34 -1.57 1.78
C PHE A 188 -8.63 -1.72 3.12
N VAL A 189 -9.30 -2.28 4.12
CA VAL A 189 -8.69 -2.59 5.43
C VAL A 189 -7.54 -3.58 5.27
N THR A 190 -7.73 -4.59 4.42
CA THR A 190 -6.70 -5.58 4.12
C THR A 190 -5.49 -4.94 3.44
N LEU A 191 -5.70 -4.01 2.50
CA LEU A 191 -4.63 -3.22 1.88
C LEU A 191 -3.89 -2.40 2.93
N ALA A 192 -4.61 -1.63 3.76
CA ALA A 192 -4.02 -0.82 4.82
C ALA A 192 -3.15 -1.65 5.80
N GLU A 193 -3.63 -2.83 6.20
CA GLU A 193 -2.91 -3.74 7.10
C GLU A 193 -1.68 -4.41 6.47
N ASN A 194 -1.63 -4.49 5.13
CA ASN A 194 -0.60 -5.21 4.41
C ASN A 194 0.36 -4.30 3.64
N ILE A 195 0.09 -3.01 3.54
CA ILE A 195 0.81 -2.07 2.68
C ILE A 195 2.33 -2.05 2.92
N ASN A 196 2.76 -2.26 4.17
CA ASN A 196 4.17 -2.29 4.56
C ASN A 196 4.74 -3.70 4.73
N LYS A 197 4.00 -4.76 4.37
CA LYS A 197 4.44 -6.15 4.55
C LYS A 197 5.25 -6.69 3.36
N ALA A 198 5.16 -6.04 2.21
CA ALA A 198 5.94 -6.42 1.04
C ALA A 198 7.45 -6.24 1.30
N THR A 199 8.26 -7.17 0.82
CA THR A 199 9.71 -7.17 1.04
C THR A 199 10.47 -6.58 -0.14
N ASN A 200 10.15 -7.02 -1.37
CA ASN A 200 10.73 -6.49 -2.60
C ASN A 200 10.01 -5.21 -3.06
N MET A 201 10.69 -4.41 -3.90
CA MET A 201 10.20 -3.09 -4.31
C MET A 201 9.01 -3.17 -5.27
N PHE A 202 8.97 -4.19 -6.13
CA PHE A 202 7.84 -4.42 -7.04
C PHE A 202 6.52 -4.60 -6.26
N ASP A 203 6.49 -5.53 -5.30
CA ASP A 203 5.31 -5.78 -4.48
C ASP A 203 4.94 -4.60 -3.58
N LYS A 204 5.94 -3.82 -3.11
CA LYS A 204 5.71 -2.59 -2.35
C LYS A 204 5.00 -1.54 -3.20
N LEU A 205 5.52 -1.27 -4.40
CA LEU A 205 4.93 -0.31 -5.33
C LEU A 205 3.52 -0.73 -5.74
N LYS A 206 3.32 -2.02 -6.05
CA LYS A 206 2.00 -2.58 -6.32
C LYS A 206 1.03 -2.40 -5.15
N ALA A 207 1.47 -2.66 -3.92
CA ALA A 207 0.66 -2.43 -2.72
C ALA A 207 0.32 -0.95 -2.53
N TYR A 208 1.28 -0.06 -2.77
CA TYR A 208 1.10 1.39 -2.66
C TYR A 208 0.09 1.91 -3.66
N LYS A 209 0.22 1.53 -4.93
CA LYS A 209 -0.72 1.88 -6.00
C LYS A 209 -2.14 1.40 -5.71
N ASN A 210 -2.29 0.14 -5.31
CA ASN A 210 -3.60 -0.43 -4.96
C ASN A 210 -4.23 0.30 -3.77
N PHE A 211 -3.45 0.59 -2.73
CA PHE A 211 -3.95 1.34 -1.59
C PHE A 211 -4.33 2.78 -1.95
N TYR A 212 -3.48 3.49 -2.71
CA TYR A 212 -3.71 4.87 -3.15
C TYR A 212 -5.01 5.01 -3.95
N ASN A 213 -5.19 4.14 -4.96
CA ASN A 213 -6.38 4.15 -5.79
C ASN A 213 -7.64 3.91 -4.95
N ARG A 214 -7.57 2.93 -4.04
CA ARG A 214 -8.70 2.59 -3.17
C ARG A 214 -8.98 3.67 -2.11
N TYR A 215 -7.94 4.33 -1.62
CA TYR A 215 -8.04 5.46 -0.69
C TYR A 215 -8.87 6.58 -1.32
N HIS A 216 -8.51 7.05 -2.51
CA HIS A 216 -9.23 8.15 -3.17
C HIS A 216 -10.61 7.75 -3.72
N GLU A 217 -10.85 6.46 -3.98
CA GLU A 217 -12.20 5.97 -4.29
C GLU A 217 -13.13 6.05 -3.07
N LEU A 218 -12.60 5.80 -1.87
CA LEU A 218 -13.36 5.74 -0.61
C LEU A 218 -13.32 7.05 0.19
N GLU A 219 -12.44 7.98 -0.18
CA GLU A 219 -12.27 9.27 0.48
C GLU A 219 -13.59 10.06 0.44
N PRO A 220 -14.15 10.43 1.61
CA PRO A 220 -15.39 11.18 1.64
C PRO A 220 -15.18 12.60 1.11
N SER A 221 -16.18 13.13 0.41
CA SER A 221 -16.17 14.52 -0.01
C SER A 221 -16.08 15.46 1.19
N LEU A 222 -15.27 16.53 1.08
CA LEU A 222 -15.19 17.59 2.10
C LEU A 222 -16.55 18.25 2.40
N ARG A 223 -17.49 18.17 1.45
CA ARG A 223 -18.85 18.72 1.56
C ARG A 223 -19.91 17.69 1.91
N ASP A 224 -19.51 16.47 2.24
CA ASP A 224 -20.43 15.42 2.64
C ASP A 224 -21.19 15.81 3.91
N THR A 225 -22.50 15.58 3.95
CA THR A 225 -23.32 15.91 5.12
C THR A 225 -23.21 14.90 6.26
N SER A 226 -22.53 13.76 6.04
CA SER A 226 -22.34 12.69 7.03
C SER A 226 -21.16 12.93 7.98
N TRP A 227 -20.36 13.98 7.76
CA TRP A 227 -19.34 14.42 8.71
C TRP A 227 -19.97 14.81 10.06
N GLN A 228 -19.44 14.24 11.14
CA GLN A 228 -19.85 14.51 12.51
C GLN A 228 -18.81 15.38 13.21
N GLU A 229 -19.24 16.34 14.02
CA GLU A 229 -18.32 17.16 14.81
C GLU A 229 -17.68 16.37 15.95
N VAL A 230 -16.37 16.53 16.12
CA VAL A 230 -15.67 15.96 17.27
C VAL A 230 -15.90 16.86 18.47
N ASN A 231 -16.46 16.29 19.53
CA ASN A 231 -16.71 17.00 20.78
C ASN A 231 -15.65 16.65 21.82
N ASN A 232 -15.09 17.66 22.49
CA ASN A 232 -14.07 17.50 23.54
C ASN A 232 -12.85 16.66 23.09
N MET A 233 -12.46 16.74 21.81
CA MET A 233 -11.36 15.95 21.24
C MET A 233 -11.56 14.43 21.38
N VAL A 234 -12.80 13.96 21.50
CA VAL A 234 -13.12 12.54 21.68
C VAL A 234 -14.12 12.10 20.63
N ILE A 235 -13.84 10.93 20.03
CA ILE A 235 -14.75 10.23 19.14
C ILE A 235 -15.11 8.90 19.83
N PRO A 236 -16.35 8.72 20.29
CA PRO A 236 -16.78 7.45 20.84
C PRO A 236 -16.83 6.39 19.75
N GLN A 237 -16.55 5.12 20.09
CA GLN A 237 -16.94 4.04 19.18
C GLN A 237 -18.47 3.98 19.05
N PRO A 238 -19.03 3.43 17.95
CA PRO A 238 -20.48 3.32 17.77
C PRO A 238 -21.14 2.50 18.89
N GLU A 239 -22.29 2.96 19.42
CA GLU A 239 -22.94 2.30 20.57
C GLU A 239 -23.33 0.84 20.30
N SER A 240 -23.72 0.54 19.06
CA SER A 240 -24.12 -0.78 18.61
C SER A 240 -22.95 -1.67 18.17
N SER A 241 -21.70 -1.22 18.30
CA SER A 241 -20.53 -2.02 17.91
C SER A 241 -20.29 -3.17 18.88
N GLU A 242 -19.96 -4.34 18.34
CA GLU A 242 -19.51 -5.49 19.12
C GLU A 242 -17.98 -5.54 19.24
N ASN A 243 -17.48 -6.38 20.16
CA ASN A 243 -16.05 -6.56 20.32
C ASN A 243 -15.42 -7.18 19.06
N GLY A 244 -14.44 -6.49 18.47
CA GLY A 244 -13.78 -6.90 17.23
C GLY A 244 -14.40 -6.33 15.95
N ASP A 245 -15.53 -5.62 16.02
CA ASP A 245 -16.04 -4.86 14.88
C ASP A 245 -14.96 -3.86 14.41
N LYS A 246 -14.82 -3.71 13.09
CA LYS A 246 -13.90 -2.72 12.51
C LYS A 246 -14.66 -1.60 11.82
N TYR A 247 -14.11 -0.40 11.90
CA TYR A 247 -14.59 0.80 11.20
C TYR A 247 -13.43 1.51 10.52
N ILE A 248 -13.68 1.99 9.30
CA ILE A 248 -12.85 2.98 8.63
C ILE A 248 -13.22 4.33 9.26
N LEU A 249 -12.26 4.96 9.92
CA LEU A 249 -12.41 6.26 10.57
C LEU A 249 -11.73 7.31 9.69
N TRP A 250 -12.53 8.13 9.03
CA TRP A 250 -12.07 9.33 8.35
C TRP A 250 -12.07 10.50 9.33
N LEU A 251 -11.00 11.28 9.33
CA LEU A 251 -10.83 12.47 10.15
C LEU A 251 -10.62 13.67 9.22
N MET A 252 -11.19 14.80 9.59
CA MET A 252 -10.96 16.08 8.92
C MET A 252 -10.54 17.11 9.96
N LYS A 253 -9.49 17.87 9.66
CA LYS A 253 -9.00 19.00 10.45
C LYS A 253 -9.13 20.28 9.63
N ASP A 254 -9.73 21.31 10.21
CA ASP A 254 -9.85 22.68 9.67
C ASP A 254 -10.47 22.80 8.25
N GLY A 255 -11.10 21.73 7.76
CA GLY A 255 -11.88 21.70 6.51
C GLY A 255 -11.12 21.25 5.27
N ASP A 256 -9.82 21.00 5.35
CA ASP A 256 -8.96 20.66 4.19
C ASP A 256 -7.96 19.53 4.43
N ILE A 257 -7.59 19.24 5.68
CA ILE A 257 -6.70 18.12 6.01
C ILE A 257 -7.53 16.87 6.31
N ILE A 258 -7.46 15.88 5.42
CA ILE A 258 -8.08 14.57 5.61
C ILE A 258 -7.04 13.56 6.11
N ASP A 259 -7.44 12.75 7.09
CA ASP A 259 -6.66 11.62 7.57
C ASP A 259 -7.53 10.36 7.74
N LEU A 260 -6.87 9.22 7.85
CA LEU A 260 -7.50 7.90 7.93
C LEU A 260 -6.98 7.13 9.14
N GLN A 261 -7.86 6.42 9.83
CA GLN A 261 -7.54 5.45 10.86
C GLN A 261 -8.40 4.20 10.70
N ILE A 262 -7.93 3.04 11.16
CA ILE A 262 -8.74 1.82 11.28
C ILE A 262 -9.05 1.59 12.75
N LEU A 263 -10.32 1.75 13.12
CA LEU A 263 -10.82 1.51 14.47
C LEU A 263 -11.20 0.03 14.61
N THR A 264 -10.69 -0.63 15.65
CA THR A 264 -11.20 -1.93 16.11
C THR A 264 -11.92 -1.74 17.44
N CYS A 265 -13.21 -2.00 17.46
CA CYS A 265 -14.07 -1.78 18.61
C CYS A 265 -13.77 -2.78 19.73
N THR A 266 -13.81 -2.29 20.97
CA THR A 266 -13.75 -3.13 22.17
C THR A 266 -15.04 -2.93 22.95
N ARG A 267 -15.66 -4.03 23.38
CA ARG A 267 -16.83 -3.97 24.25
C ARG A 267 -16.73 -5.06 25.30
N LEU A 268 -16.70 -4.64 26.56
CA LEU A 268 -16.67 -5.53 27.72
C LEU A 268 -17.88 -5.19 28.60
N GLU A 269 -18.59 -6.22 29.05
CA GLU A 269 -19.72 -6.07 29.96
C GLU A 269 -19.41 -6.85 31.24
N ASP A 270 -19.07 -6.12 32.31
CA ASP A 270 -18.86 -6.72 33.63
C ASP A 270 -20.20 -6.73 34.37
N LYS A 271 -20.76 -7.93 34.51
CA LYS A 271 -21.94 -8.21 35.33
C LYS A 271 -21.41 -8.57 36.71
N GLY A 272 -21.63 -7.73 37.72
CA GLY A 272 -20.99 -7.84 39.03
C GLY A 272 -20.87 -9.27 39.58
N GLN A 273 -19.63 -9.80 39.53
CA GLN A 273 -19.09 -11.11 39.96
C GLN A 273 -19.51 -12.33 39.08
N GLU A 274 -18.65 -13.17 38.51
CA GLU A 274 -17.30 -13.63 38.90
C GLU A 274 -16.17 -13.24 37.93
N THR A 275 -15.00 -12.96 38.51
CA THR A 275 -13.74 -12.68 37.83
C THR A 275 -13.19 -13.89 37.09
N GLU A 276 -13.20 -13.86 35.76
CA GLU A 276 -12.15 -14.47 34.96
C GLU A 276 -11.26 -13.36 34.39
N LYS A 277 -9.95 -13.48 34.63
CA LYS A 277 -8.96 -12.60 34.02
C LYS A 277 -8.98 -12.81 32.50
N VAL A 278 -9.72 -11.98 31.78
CA VAL A 278 -9.63 -11.91 30.32
C VAL A 278 -8.28 -11.30 29.99
N ILE A 279 -7.39 -12.11 29.40
CA ILE A 279 -6.14 -11.65 28.84
C ILE A 279 -6.49 -10.72 27.68
N VAL A 280 -6.25 -9.43 27.88
CA VAL A 280 -6.39 -8.37 26.86
C VAL A 280 -5.40 -8.71 25.74
N LYS A 281 -5.93 -9.12 24.59
CA LYS A 281 -5.13 -9.26 23.38
C LYS A 281 -4.90 -7.86 22.82
N GLU A 282 -3.62 -7.55 22.61
CA GLU A 282 -3.08 -6.24 22.23
C GLU A 282 -3.87 -5.56 21.10
N THR A 283 -4.05 -4.24 21.22
CA THR A 283 -4.50 -3.38 20.13
C THR A 283 -3.53 -3.53 18.97
N SER A 284 -3.99 -4.06 17.84
CA SER A 284 -3.18 -4.07 16.62
C SER A 284 -3.09 -2.64 16.11
N LYS A 285 -2.03 -1.93 16.50
CA LYS A 285 -1.52 -0.83 15.70
C LYS A 285 -1.22 -1.41 14.32
N LEU A 286 -1.62 -0.72 13.25
CA LEU A 286 -1.06 -1.01 11.94
C LEU A 286 0.47 -1.02 12.10
N PRO A 287 1.20 -2.02 11.57
CA PRO A 287 2.65 -2.04 11.67
C PRO A 287 3.21 -0.88 10.84
N PHE A 288 3.37 0.28 11.47
CA PHE A 288 4.37 1.26 11.09
C PHE A 288 5.62 0.94 11.90
N THR A 289 6.29 -0.14 11.50
CA THR A 289 7.68 -0.34 11.88
C THR A 289 8.53 0.64 11.09
N TYR A 290 9.31 1.40 11.84
CA TYR A 290 10.05 2.60 11.50
C TYR A 290 11.26 2.39 10.57
N ASP A 291 11.23 1.41 9.67
CA ASP A 291 12.37 1.13 8.78
C ASP A 291 12.29 1.94 7.49
N SER A 292 12.69 3.21 7.64
CA SER A 292 13.58 3.91 6.71
C SER A 292 13.12 4.20 5.26
N ILE A 293 11.85 4.56 5.03
CA ILE A 293 11.39 4.91 3.67
C ILE A 293 11.75 6.36 3.25
N ALA A 294 11.87 7.29 4.21
CA ALA A 294 12.26 8.69 3.95
C ALA A 294 13.66 8.84 3.31
N LEU A 295 14.52 7.82 3.37
CA LEU A 295 15.82 7.80 2.70
C LEU A 295 15.74 7.48 1.19
N PHE A 296 14.59 6.99 0.69
CA PHE A 296 14.45 6.50 -0.68
C PHE A 296 14.02 7.57 -1.70
N VAL A 297 13.43 8.68 -1.25
CA VAL A 297 13.03 9.80 -2.14
C VAL A 297 14.24 10.68 -2.51
N ILE A 298 15.27 10.75 -1.65
CA ILE A 298 16.38 11.71 -1.79
C ILE A 298 17.51 11.20 -2.73
N LEU A 299 17.58 9.92 -3.10
CA LEU A 299 18.78 9.32 -3.71
C LEU A 299 18.68 8.94 -5.21
N GLY A 300 17.54 9.17 -5.88
CA GLY A 300 17.38 8.83 -7.30
C GLY A 300 18.24 9.66 -8.26
N ILE A 301 18.55 10.91 -7.91
CA ILE A 301 19.20 11.88 -8.81
C ILE A 301 20.72 11.62 -8.97
N LEU A 302 21.38 11.02 -7.98
CA LEU A 302 22.84 10.84 -8.00
C LEU A 302 23.31 9.60 -8.79
N VAL A 303 22.52 8.53 -8.81
CA VAL A 303 22.91 7.26 -9.47
C VAL A 303 22.82 7.37 -11.00
N VAL A 304 21.78 8.04 -11.51
CA VAL A 304 21.58 8.25 -12.97
C VAL A 304 22.70 9.12 -13.56
N MET A 305 23.14 10.18 -12.86
CA MET A 305 24.29 10.99 -13.31
C MET A 305 25.61 10.20 -13.33
N LEU A 306 25.83 9.33 -12.34
CA LEU A 306 27.05 8.50 -12.26
C LEU A 306 27.13 7.46 -13.38
N ILE A 307 26.01 6.82 -13.72
CA ILE A 307 25.93 5.83 -14.81
C ILE A 307 26.07 6.52 -16.18
N ALA A 308 25.42 7.66 -16.40
CA ALA A 308 25.56 8.44 -17.64
C ALA A 308 27.02 8.89 -17.86
N LEU A 309 27.73 9.31 -16.80
CA LEU A 309 29.15 9.67 -16.86
C LEU A 309 30.03 8.46 -17.22
N ILE A 310 29.75 7.27 -16.71
CA ILE A 310 30.51 6.05 -17.03
C ILE A 310 30.30 5.62 -18.48
N ILE A 311 29.07 5.68 -19.00
CA ILE A 311 28.74 5.35 -20.39
C ILE A 311 29.39 6.34 -21.37
N VAL A 312 29.32 7.65 -21.10
CA VAL A 312 29.98 8.69 -21.91
C VAL A 312 31.51 8.50 -21.90
N LYS A 313 32.09 8.15 -20.76
CA LYS A 313 33.54 7.92 -20.64
C LYS A 313 33.99 6.68 -21.41
N LYS A 314 33.24 5.57 -21.36
CA LYS A 314 33.52 4.36 -22.17
C LYS A 314 33.39 4.60 -23.68
N ARG A 315 32.43 5.42 -24.12
CA ARG A 315 32.26 5.78 -25.54
C ARG A 315 33.42 6.63 -26.08
N LYS A 316 33.98 7.55 -25.28
CA LYS A 316 35.16 8.34 -25.70
C LYS A 316 36.42 7.50 -25.88
N THR A 317 36.69 6.54 -25.00
CA THR A 317 37.91 5.71 -25.09
C THR A 317 37.89 4.73 -26.27
N ASN A 318 36.72 4.36 -26.78
CA ASN A 318 36.58 3.51 -27.95
C ASN A 318 36.68 4.26 -29.28
N ASN A 319 36.56 5.60 -29.27
CA ASN A 319 36.71 6.45 -30.46
C ASN A 319 38.14 7.02 -30.62
N GLU A 320 39.05 6.73 -29.68
CA GLU A 320 40.48 7.11 -29.74
C GLU A 320 41.41 5.91 -30.06
N LYS A 321 40.91 4.86 -30.70
CA LYS A 321 41.74 3.75 -31.21
C LYS A 321 41.63 3.57 -32.71
#